data_AF-A0A7S0LGZ3-F1
#
_entry.id   AF-A0A7S0LGZ3-F1
#
_cell.length_a   1.000
_cell.length_b   1.000
_cell.length_c   1.000
_cell.angle_alpha   90.00
_cell.angle_beta   90.00
_cell.angle_gamma   90.00
#
_symmetry.space_group_name_H-M   'P 1'
#
loop_
_entity.id
_entity.type
_entity.pdbx_description
1 polymer ?
#
loop_
_entity_poly.entity_id
_entity_poly.type
_entity_poly.pdbx_seq_one_letter_code
_entity_poly.pdbx_strand_id
1 'polypeptide(L)'
;VVPLAALESARCPPPAPDPDAHAVLPYLEIPPAARPTSALDIELQVCIGREASLSSGGWEETVCRSNARALYWTVDQMVAHHTVSGCALRPGDLLASGTISGAAPAARGSMLELSWRGEQPLPMPDGTSRSWIDDGDVVTLRATARGRAGATIG
;
A
#
# COMPACT_ATOMS: atom_id res chain seq x y z
N VAL A 1 2.94 15.24 4.24
CA VAL A 1 1.82 14.58 4.95
C VAL A 1 0.52 15.07 4.33
N VAL A 2 -0.20 14.21 3.62
CA VAL A 2 -1.54 14.53 3.08
C VAL A 2 -2.54 14.45 4.24
N PRO A 3 -3.30 15.52 4.56
CA PRO A 3 -4.31 15.46 5.61
C PRO A 3 -5.43 14.47 5.26
N LEU A 4 -5.94 13.70 6.23
CA LEU A 4 -7.02 12.72 5.99
C LEU A 4 -8.28 13.37 5.38
N ALA A 5 -8.58 14.62 5.73
CA ALA A 5 -9.71 15.37 5.17
C ALA A 5 -9.59 15.63 3.65
N ALA A 6 -8.38 15.63 3.09
CA ALA A 6 -8.19 15.75 1.65
C ALA A 6 -8.57 14.45 0.91
N LEU A 7 -8.45 13.31 1.59
CA LEU A 7 -8.76 11.97 1.05
C LEU A 7 -10.23 11.59 1.17
N GLU A 8 -11.12 12.53 1.51
CA GLU A 8 -12.55 12.26 1.69
C GLU A 8 -13.18 11.66 0.42
N SER A 9 -12.79 12.15 -0.76
CA SER A 9 -13.24 11.62 -2.06
C SER A 9 -12.62 10.28 -2.45
N ALA A 10 -11.62 9.82 -1.69
CA ALA A 10 -10.96 8.52 -1.87
C ALA A 10 -11.48 7.47 -0.88
N ARG A 11 -12.43 7.80 0.02
CA ARG A 11 -13.02 6.81 0.91
C ARG A 11 -13.82 5.77 0.13
N CYS A 12 -13.67 4.51 0.53
CA CYS A 12 -14.37 3.39 -0.09
C CYS A 12 -14.72 2.30 0.93
N PRO A 13 -15.56 1.32 0.56
CA PRO A 13 -15.77 0.15 1.39
C PRO A 13 -14.46 -0.66 1.53
N PRO A 14 -14.19 -1.28 2.69
CA PRO A 14 -13.10 -2.24 2.83
C PRO A 14 -13.40 -3.51 2.01
N PRO A 15 -12.39 -4.37 1.78
CA PRO A 15 -12.59 -5.68 1.17
C PRO A 15 -13.74 -6.46 1.80
N ALA A 16 -14.38 -7.31 1.01
CA ALA A 16 -15.32 -8.28 1.56
C ALA A 16 -14.58 -9.17 2.58
N PRO A 17 -15.23 -9.54 3.70
CA PRO A 17 -14.62 -10.47 4.63
C PRO A 17 -14.32 -11.78 3.90
N ASP A 18 -13.19 -12.38 4.22
CA ASP A 18 -12.90 -13.75 3.83
C ASP A 18 -14.00 -14.68 4.42
N PRO A 19 -14.70 -15.48 3.59
CA PRO A 19 -15.77 -16.36 4.06
C PRO A 19 -15.28 -17.42 5.06
N ASP A 20 -13.99 -17.76 5.02
CA ASP A 20 -13.38 -18.75 5.92
C ASP A 20 -12.79 -18.11 7.18
N ALA A 21 -12.76 -16.77 7.26
CA ALA A 21 -12.25 -16.07 8.43
C ALA A 21 -13.24 -16.09 9.61
N HIS A 22 -12.69 -16.20 10.80
CA HIS A 22 -13.47 -16.02 12.03
C HIS A 22 -14.03 -14.60 12.12
N ALA A 23 -15.24 -14.48 12.68
CA ALA A 23 -15.81 -13.18 13.01
C ALA A 23 -14.86 -12.41 13.92
N VAL A 24 -14.69 -11.12 13.63
CA VAL A 24 -13.90 -10.22 14.47
C VAL A 24 -14.60 -9.99 15.81
N LEU A 25 -13.82 -9.67 16.86
CA LEU A 25 -14.39 -9.33 18.16
C LEU A 25 -15.12 -7.97 18.10
N PRO A 26 -16.12 -7.72 18.98
CA PRO A 26 -16.97 -6.52 18.91
C PRO A 26 -16.22 -5.19 18.85
N TYR A 27 -15.07 -5.07 19.53
CA TYR A 27 -14.28 -3.83 19.54
C TYR A 27 -13.56 -3.53 18.21
N LEU A 28 -13.52 -4.50 17.29
CA LEU A 28 -12.97 -4.36 15.92
C LEU A 28 -14.06 -4.38 14.85
N GLU A 29 -15.33 -4.52 15.22
CA GLU A 29 -16.42 -4.48 14.26
C GLU A 29 -16.57 -3.06 13.69
N ILE A 30 -16.67 -2.98 12.36
CA ILE A 30 -16.96 -1.73 11.67
C ILE A 30 -18.48 -1.55 11.65
N PRO A 31 -19.03 -0.45 12.21
CA PRO A 31 -20.46 -0.20 12.18
C PRO A 31 -21.00 -0.19 10.73
N PRO A 32 -22.19 -0.76 10.46
CA PRO A 32 -22.74 -0.82 9.10
C PRO A 32 -22.81 0.55 8.39
N ALA A 33 -23.09 1.62 9.14
CA ALA A 33 -23.15 2.98 8.61
C ALA A 33 -21.79 3.57 8.23
N ALA A 34 -20.70 3.13 8.87
CA ALA A 34 -19.34 3.58 8.58
C ALA A 34 -18.66 2.75 7.48
N ARG A 35 -19.12 1.50 7.29
CA ARG A 35 -18.49 0.54 6.37
C ARG A 35 -18.26 1.07 4.95
N PRO A 36 -19.18 1.83 4.32
CA PRO A 36 -18.95 2.32 2.95
C PRO A 36 -17.75 3.26 2.80
N THR A 37 -17.18 3.76 3.89
CA THR A 37 -16.15 4.80 3.89
C THR A 37 -14.94 4.50 4.80
N SER A 38 -14.81 3.24 5.23
CA SER A 38 -13.78 2.81 6.21
C SER A 38 -12.42 2.47 5.60
N ALA A 39 -12.31 2.32 4.27
CA ALA A 39 -11.06 2.11 3.57
C ALA A 39 -10.72 3.31 2.65
N LEU A 40 -9.52 3.30 2.07
CA LEU A 40 -9.02 4.35 1.19
C LEU A 40 -8.61 3.76 -0.17
N ASP A 41 -9.18 4.30 -1.23
CA ASP A 41 -8.81 4.03 -2.62
C ASP A 41 -7.62 4.92 -3.01
N ILE A 42 -6.42 4.41 -2.75
CA ILE A 42 -5.15 5.06 -3.07
C ILE A 42 -4.40 4.11 -3.99
N GLU A 43 -4.19 4.54 -5.23
CA GLU A 43 -3.38 3.80 -6.20
C GLU A 43 -1.91 3.89 -5.79
N LEU A 44 -1.23 2.74 -5.78
CA LEU A 44 0.15 2.62 -5.35
C LEU A 44 1.01 2.06 -6.48
N GLN A 45 2.18 2.64 -6.68
CA GLN A 45 3.14 2.19 -7.66
C GLN A 45 4.54 2.14 -7.05
N VAL A 46 5.28 1.07 -7.35
CA VAL A 46 6.70 0.96 -7.01
C VAL A 46 7.49 0.82 -8.29
N CYS A 47 8.52 1.65 -8.43
CA CYS A 47 9.44 1.63 -9.55
C CYS A 47 10.86 1.32 -9.08
N ILE A 48 11.62 0.61 -9.92
CA ILE A 48 13.06 0.36 -9.72
C ILE A 48 13.80 0.93 -10.93
N GLY A 49 14.73 1.84 -10.69
CA GLY A 49 15.67 2.35 -11.69
C GLY A 49 17.11 2.23 -11.20
N ARG A 50 18.07 2.53 -12.06
CA ARG A 50 19.49 2.68 -11.68
C ARG A 50 19.81 4.14 -11.45
N GLU A 51 20.54 4.46 -10.38
CA GLU A 51 20.97 5.85 -10.09
C GLU A 51 21.68 6.50 -11.29
N ALA A 52 22.61 5.77 -11.91
CA ALA A 52 23.32 6.22 -13.11
C ALA A 52 22.39 6.48 -14.31
N SER A 53 21.34 5.66 -14.47
CA SER A 53 20.33 5.84 -15.52
C SER A 53 19.49 7.09 -15.25
N LEU A 54 18.91 7.19 -14.04
CA LEU A 54 18.03 8.30 -13.65
C LEU A 54 18.73 9.66 -13.72
N SER A 55 20.00 9.72 -13.32
CA SER A 55 20.80 10.97 -13.37
C SER A 55 21.02 11.50 -14.80
N SER A 56 20.87 10.64 -15.81
CA SER A 56 20.95 10.99 -17.23
C SER A 56 19.60 11.09 -17.94
N GLY A 57 18.48 11.12 -17.19
CA GLY A 57 17.13 11.10 -17.76
C GLY A 57 16.76 9.75 -18.38
N GLY A 58 17.38 8.67 -17.89
CA GLY A 58 17.12 7.30 -18.32
C GLY A 58 15.83 6.72 -17.74
N TRP A 59 15.77 5.39 -17.70
CA TRP A 59 14.55 4.65 -17.39
C TRP A 59 14.44 4.24 -15.90
N GLU A 60 13.20 3.94 -15.51
CA GLU A 60 12.82 3.15 -14.34
C GLU A 60 11.73 2.14 -14.77
N GLU A 61 11.68 0.98 -14.13
CA GLU A 61 10.72 -0.08 -14.42
C GLU A 61 9.65 -0.12 -13.33
N THR A 62 8.38 -0.29 -13.70
CA THR A 62 7.30 -0.43 -12.71
C THR A 62 7.16 -1.89 -12.31
N VAL A 63 7.65 -2.21 -11.12
CA VAL A 63 7.65 -3.58 -10.62
C VAL A 63 6.41 -3.94 -9.81
N CYS A 64 5.68 -2.94 -9.29
CA CYS A 64 4.43 -3.16 -8.57
C CYS A 64 3.39 -2.09 -8.88
N ARG A 65 2.15 -2.53 -9.10
CA ARG A 65 0.93 -1.70 -9.09
C ARG A 65 -0.08 -2.31 -8.14
N SER A 66 -0.37 -1.63 -7.04
CA SER A 66 -1.27 -2.09 -5.99
C SER A 66 -2.25 -0.97 -5.59
N ASN A 67 -3.01 -1.19 -4.52
CA ASN A 67 -3.93 -0.18 -3.99
C ASN A 67 -4.12 -0.35 -2.48
N ALA A 68 -4.15 0.75 -1.73
CA ALA A 68 -4.37 0.72 -0.29
C ALA A 68 -5.71 0.09 0.13
N ARG A 69 -6.72 0.07 -0.76
CA ARG A 69 -8.00 -0.61 -0.52
C ARG A 69 -7.87 -2.13 -0.42
N ALA A 70 -6.72 -2.71 -0.75
CA ALA A 70 -6.42 -4.13 -0.55
C ALA A 70 -6.15 -4.47 0.94
N LEU A 71 -5.94 -3.47 1.80
CA LEU A 71 -5.74 -3.70 3.23
C LEU A 71 -6.97 -4.36 3.86
N TYR A 72 -6.73 -5.51 4.50
CA TYR A 72 -7.78 -6.24 5.22
C TYR A 72 -8.25 -5.48 6.46
N TRP A 73 -7.29 -4.91 7.21
CA TRP A 73 -7.56 -4.10 8.40
C TRP A 73 -7.57 -2.62 8.04
N THR A 74 -8.63 -1.93 8.46
CA THR A 74 -8.76 -0.48 8.32
C THR A 74 -7.86 0.26 9.32
N VAL A 75 -7.54 1.53 9.03
CA VAL A 75 -6.77 2.39 9.95
C VAL A 75 -7.47 2.50 11.31
N ASP A 76 -8.80 2.62 11.31
CA ASP A 76 -9.60 2.71 12.53
C ASP A 76 -9.45 1.46 13.40
N GLN A 77 -9.48 0.26 12.79
CA GLN A 77 -9.25 -1.01 13.49
C GLN A 77 -7.82 -1.12 14.01
N MET A 78 -6.81 -0.69 13.23
CA MET A 78 -5.42 -0.70 13.68
C MET A 78 -5.22 0.17 14.93
N VAL A 79 -5.82 1.36 14.97
CA VAL A 79 -5.76 2.26 16.13
C VAL A 79 -6.53 1.68 17.33
N ALA A 80 -7.74 1.15 17.10
CA ALA A 80 -8.52 0.49 18.14
C ALA A 80 -7.75 -0.69 18.77
N HIS A 81 -7.12 -1.53 17.93
CA HIS A 81 -6.31 -2.65 18.39
C HIS A 81 -5.06 -2.20 19.15
N HIS A 82 -4.34 -1.20 18.65
CA HIS A 82 -3.14 -0.68 19.32
C HIS A 82 -3.47 -0.21 20.75
N THR A 83 -4.62 0.46 20.92
CA THR A 83 -4.97 1.14 22.18
C THR A 83 -5.76 0.28 23.16
N VAL A 84 -6.20 -0.92 22.77
CA VAL A 84 -7.13 -1.76 23.57
C VAL A 84 -6.60 -2.14 24.96
N SER A 85 -5.27 -2.27 25.11
CA SER A 85 -4.62 -2.63 26.38
C SER A 85 -4.20 -1.42 27.23
N GLY A 86 -4.54 -0.20 26.81
CA GLY A 86 -4.13 1.04 27.47
C GLY A 86 -2.83 1.63 26.94
N CYS A 87 -2.31 1.15 25.80
CA CYS A 87 -1.18 1.80 25.13
C CYS A 87 -1.58 3.23 24.71
N ALA A 88 -0.81 4.22 25.15
CA ALA A 88 -1.06 5.62 24.85
C ALA A 88 -0.37 6.06 23.56
N LEU A 89 -1.15 6.53 22.59
CA LEU A 89 -0.64 7.22 21.40
C LEU A 89 -0.32 8.68 21.71
N ARG A 90 0.66 9.23 20.99
CA ARG A 90 1.12 10.62 21.08
C ARG A 90 1.00 11.33 19.75
N PRO A 91 0.79 12.66 19.74
CA PRO A 91 0.89 13.43 18.52
C PRO A 91 2.25 13.23 17.85
N GLY A 92 2.23 12.90 16.55
CA GLY A 92 3.44 12.60 15.78
C GLY A 92 3.78 11.11 15.70
N ASP A 93 3.08 10.23 16.41
CA ASP A 93 3.23 8.78 16.23
C ASP A 93 2.90 8.39 14.78
N LEU A 94 3.72 7.48 14.23
CA LEU A 94 3.56 6.94 12.88
C LEU A 94 3.14 5.48 12.95
N LEU A 95 1.93 5.18 12.46
CA LEU A 95 1.43 3.82 12.32
C LEU A 95 1.51 3.41 10.85
N ALA A 96 2.30 2.38 10.55
CA ALA A 96 2.43 1.84 9.20
C ALA A 96 1.42 0.69 8.97
N SER A 97 0.92 0.59 7.74
CA SER A 97 -0.06 -0.43 7.32
C SER A 97 0.49 -1.86 7.29
N GLY A 98 1.81 -2.00 7.26
CA GLY A 98 2.47 -3.21 6.74
C GLY A 98 2.54 -3.20 5.21
N THR A 99 3.18 -4.23 4.65
CA THR A 99 3.32 -4.40 3.19
C THR A 99 1.94 -4.51 2.53
N ILE A 100 1.70 -3.71 1.49
CA ILE A 100 0.41 -3.69 0.78
C ILE A 100 0.52 -4.56 -0.48
N SER A 101 0.01 -5.78 -0.39
CA SER A 101 -0.05 -6.73 -1.50
C SER A 101 -1.48 -6.95 -1.98
N GLY A 102 -1.70 -6.82 -3.29
CA GLY A 102 -2.93 -7.24 -3.94
C GLY A 102 -2.92 -8.72 -4.33
N ALA A 103 -4.06 -9.23 -4.82
CA ALA A 103 -4.19 -10.64 -5.22
C ALA A 103 -3.37 -11.01 -6.47
N ALA A 104 -3.12 -10.06 -7.37
CA ALA A 104 -2.35 -10.29 -8.59
C ALA A 104 -0.84 -10.33 -8.28
N PRO A 105 -0.03 -11.17 -8.96
CA PRO A 105 1.42 -11.20 -8.76
C PRO A 105 2.09 -9.83 -8.95
N ALA A 106 1.68 -9.04 -9.93
CA ALA A 106 2.18 -7.68 -10.19
C ALA A 106 1.73 -6.63 -9.14
N ALA A 107 0.90 -7.01 -8.18
CA ALA A 107 0.44 -6.17 -7.07
C ALA A 107 1.07 -6.55 -5.73
N ARG A 108 2.06 -7.46 -5.72
CA ARG A 108 2.80 -7.87 -4.52
C ARG A 108 3.73 -6.75 -4.06
N GLY A 109 3.72 -6.43 -2.77
CA GLY A 109 4.34 -5.23 -2.22
C GLY A 109 5.81 -5.35 -1.84
N SER A 110 6.47 -6.49 -2.12
CA SER A 110 7.88 -6.70 -1.79
C SER A 110 8.61 -7.52 -2.84
N MET A 111 9.94 -7.36 -2.91
CA MET A 111 10.79 -8.20 -3.78
C MET A 111 10.70 -9.68 -3.41
N LEU A 112 10.60 -10.00 -2.11
CA LEU A 112 10.40 -11.37 -1.62
C LEU A 112 9.20 -12.04 -2.29
N GLU A 113 8.09 -11.32 -2.40
CA GLU A 113 6.85 -11.81 -3.00
C GLU A 113 6.88 -11.75 -4.53
N LEU A 114 7.36 -10.63 -5.10
CA LEU A 114 7.43 -10.41 -6.55
C LEU A 114 8.34 -11.41 -7.24
N SER A 115 9.53 -11.66 -6.68
CA SER A 115 10.49 -12.61 -7.23
C SER A 115 10.28 -14.04 -6.74
N TRP A 116 9.25 -14.27 -5.92
CA TRP A 116 8.97 -15.55 -5.27
C TRP A 116 10.21 -16.15 -4.60
N ARG A 117 10.74 -15.44 -3.61
CA ARG A 117 11.99 -15.80 -2.90
C ARG A 117 13.21 -15.94 -3.82
N GLY A 118 13.20 -15.22 -4.95
CA GLY A 118 14.25 -15.22 -5.95
C GLY A 118 14.16 -16.33 -7.00
N GLU A 119 13.15 -17.19 -6.95
CA GLU A 119 12.92 -18.25 -7.95
C GLU A 119 12.41 -17.68 -9.29
N GLN A 120 11.83 -16.47 -9.29
CA GLN A 120 11.25 -15.82 -10.46
C GLN A 120 11.78 -14.38 -10.59
N PRO A 121 13.04 -14.18 -11.02
CA PRO A 121 13.62 -12.84 -11.16
C PRO A 121 12.81 -11.96 -12.13
N LEU A 122 12.62 -10.69 -11.79
CA LEU A 122 11.94 -9.72 -12.65
C LEU A 122 12.89 -9.24 -13.76
N PRO A 123 12.50 -9.23 -15.05
CA PRO A 123 13.32 -8.66 -16.12
C PRO A 123 13.35 -7.13 -16.04
N MET A 124 14.50 -6.53 -16.36
CA MET A 124 14.70 -5.09 -16.40
C MET A 124 14.93 -4.58 -17.83
N PRO A 125 14.60 -3.32 -18.14
CA PRO A 125 14.80 -2.72 -19.46
C PRO A 125 16.24 -2.71 -20.00
N ASP A 126 17.25 -2.76 -19.12
CA ASP A 126 18.66 -2.86 -19.50
C ASP A 126 19.12 -4.30 -19.82
N GLY A 127 18.20 -5.26 -19.83
CA GLY A 127 18.47 -6.68 -20.05
C GLY A 127 18.94 -7.43 -18.81
N THR A 128 19.11 -6.76 -17.67
CA THR A 128 19.39 -7.40 -16.38
C THR A 128 18.10 -7.94 -15.75
N SER A 129 18.20 -8.57 -14.57
CA SER A 129 17.05 -8.99 -13.79
C SER A 129 17.22 -8.66 -12.30
N ARG A 130 16.13 -8.68 -11.55
CA ARG A 130 16.12 -8.46 -10.10
C ARG A 130 15.36 -9.56 -9.38
N SER A 131 16.04 -10.24 -8.46
CA SER A 131 15.39 -11.04 -7.41
C SER A 131 15.27 -10.25 -6.11
N TRP A 132 16.24 -9.36 -5.89
CA TRP A 132 16.38 -8.46 -4.75
C TRP A 132 16.83 -7.08 -5.26
N ILE A 133 17.01 -6.13 -4.35
CA ILE A 133 17.58 -4.82 -4.69
C ILE A 133 19.10 -4.94 -4.76
N ASP A 134 19.70 -4.42 -5.82
CA ASP A 134 21.14 -4.40 -6.03
C ASP A 134 21.73 -3.01 -5.71
N ASP A 135 23.03 -2.96 -5.41
CA ASP A 135 23.75 -1.70 -5.17
C ASP A 135 23.61 -0.73 -6.35
N GLY A 136 23.17 0.49 -6.08
CA GLY A 136 22.91 1.53 -7.08
C GLY A 136 21.51 1.50 -7.69
N ASP A 137 20.63 0.60 -7.23
CA ASP A 137 19.21 0.69 -7.53
C ASP A 137 18.55 1.81 -6.70
N VAL A 138 17.58 2.48 -7.32
CA VAL A 138 16.72 3.48 -6.70
C VAL A 138 15.29 2.95 -6.71
N VAL A 139 14.70 2.84 -5.52
CA VAL A 139 13.31 2.40 -5.33
C VAL A 139 12.42 3.63 -5.12
N THR A 140 11.51 3.86 -6.05
CA THR A 140 10.58 4.99 -6.00
C THR A 140 9.18 4.50 -5.66
N LEU A 141 8.64 4.95 -4.53
CA LEU A 141 7.24 4.73 -4.17
C LEU A 141 6.41 5.93 -4.62
N ARG A 142 5.29 5.67 -5.31
CA ARG A 142 4.32 6.68 -5.71
C ARG A 142 2.93 6.29 -5.24
N ALA A 143 2.14 7.29 -4.90
CA ALA A 143 0.76 7.12 -4.52
C ALA A 143 -0.07 8.23 -5.15
N THR A 144 -1.28 7.90 -5.59
CA THR A 144 -2.26 8.87 -6.03
C THR A 144 -3.65 8.50 -5.53
N ALA A 145 -4.47 9.51 -5.29
CA ALA A 145 -5.85 9.34 -4.86
C ALA A 145 -6.78 10.35 -5.56
N ARG A 146 -8.07 10.03 -5.59
CA ARG A 146 -9.09 10.97 -6.08
C ARG A 146 -9.33 12.07 -5.04
N GLY A 147 -9.18 13.31 -5.47
CA GLY A 147 -9.52 14.52 -4.73
C GLY A 147 -10.88 15.08 -5.11
N ARG A 148 -11.24 16.19 -4.46
CA ARG A 148 -12.50 16.91 -4.73
C ARG A 148 -12.57 17.36 -6.19
N ALA A 149 -13.79 17.35 -6.74
CA ALA A 149 -14.07 17.80 -8.11
C ALA A 149 -13.22 17.10 -9.20
N GLY A 150 -12.78 15.85 -8.95
CA GLY A 150 -12.00 15.06 -9.90
C GLY A 150 -10.50 15.40 -9.94
N ALA A 151 -9.99 16.22 -9.01
CA ALA A 151 -8.57 16.45 -8.87
C ALA A 151 -7.81 15.17 -8.49
N THR A 152 -6.51 15.12 -8.77
CA THR A 152 -5.61 14.07 -8.27
C THR A 152 -4.81 14.60 -7.09
N ILE A 153 -4.75 13.82 -6.02
CA ILE A 153 -3.88 14.06 -4.86
C ILE A 153 -2.71 13.09 -4.96
N GLY A 154 -1.49 13.58 -4.76
CA GLY A 154 -0.26 12.78 -4.63
C GLY A 154 0.40 12.98 -3.28
#